data_AF-A0A9W8UUQ7-F1
#
_entry.id   AF-A0A9W8UUQ7-F1
#
_cell.length_a   1.000
_cell.length_b   1.000
_cell.length_c   1.000
_cell.angle_alpha   90.00
_cell.angle_beta   90.00
_cell.angle_gamma   90.00
#
_symmetry.space_group_name_H-M   'P 1'
#
loop_
_entity.id
_entity.type
_entity.pdbx_description
1 polymer ?
#
loop_
_entity_poly.entity_id
_entity_poly.type
_entity_poly.pdbx_seq_one_letter_code
_entity_poly.pdbx_strand_id
1 'polypeptide(L)'
;MRIADTKLEWAFFGVAVAQFVLVTLLQISVLVRYLDWVNPAVYQVPLSYVIPMVFVIPTFGCLFQATVALDTCRIKNKIQIWAQCVINICLSVTAGMQYVQAKEATERILKGHDMSKNPFADNDKPFWKYTQPALIASIVLFSACSILMVALACWLHVEFSWTLYEHVSPDVKMKARHLRYQAYLVCLKISLLFVVLFVVVYGFLNVHYEEPEFGLTMAILPIAVIQAGLAAYCVTNEHKKGMFVVIALHLGLVGYLVSRLTILFGKGLRSRTLMKEEMVLFAAMGLFLRAKESGTTAGV
;
A
#
# COMPACT_ATOMS: atom_id res chain seq x y z
N MET A 1 -9.92 16.31 -22.89
CA MET A 1 -10.41 15.56 -21.71
C MET A 1 -10.07 16.37 -20.47
N ARG A 2 -11.05 16.99 -19.81
CA ARG A 2 -10.79 17.78 -18.59
C ARG A 2 -10.50 16.82 -17.42
N ILE A 3 -9.46 17.13 -16.64
CA ILE A 3 -8.98 16.26 -15.56
C ILE A 3 -9.85 16.41 -14.30
N ALA A 4 -10.34 17.62 -14.05
CA ALA A 4 -11.30 17.94 -13.02
C ALA A 4 -12.10 19.18 -13.47
N ASP A 5 -13.41 19.15 -13.24
CA ASP A 5 -14.35 20.19 -13.64
C ASP A 5 -14.64 21.16 -12.50
N THR A 6 -14.57 20.69 -11.24
CA THR A 6 -14.97 21.47 -10.07
C THR A 6 -13.77 21.80 -9.17
N LYS A 7 -13.87 22.91 -8.43
CA LYS A 7 -12.81 23.33 -7.49
C LYS A 7 -12.57 22.28 -6.40
N LEU A 8 -13.62 21.52 -6.06
CA LEU A 8 -13.57 20.49 -5.03
C LEU A 8 -12.80 19.24 -5.50
N GLU A 9 -13.01 18.82 -6.76
CA GLU A 9 -12.23 17.74 -7.39
C GLU A 9 -10.73 18.09 -7.41
N TRP A 10 -10.39 19.33 -7.81
CA TRP A 10 -9.01 19.82 -7.77
C TRP A 10 -8.44 19.90 -6.36
N ALA A 11 -9.24 20.27 -5.36
CA ALA A 11 -8.80 20.27 -3.97
C ALA A 11 -8.50 18.86 -3.46
N PHE A 12 -9.37 17.88 -3.73
CA PHE A 12 -9.17 16.49 -3.33
C PHE A 12 -7.91 15.88 -3.97
N PHE A 13 -7.75 16.06 -5.29
CA PHE A 13 -6.55 15.64 -5.99
C PHE A 13 -5.29 16.37 -5.48
N GLY A 14 -5.40 17.68 -5.26
CA GLY A 14 -4.32 18.52 -4.74
C GLY A 14 -3.84 18.05 -3.37
N VAL A 15 -4.73 17.66 -2.47
CA VAL A 15 -4.37 17.10 -1.15
C VAL A 15 -3.58 15.79 -1.31
N ALA A 16 -4.02 14.88 -2.19
CA ALA A 16 -3.31 13.62 -2.43
C ALA A 16 -1.90 13.83 -3.02
N VAL A 17 -1.75 14.77 -3.96
CA VAL A 17 -0.45 15.13 -4.55
C VAL A 17 0.45 15.83 -3.53
N ALA A 18 -0.10 16.78 -2.77
CA ALA A 18 0.66 17.47 -1.74
C ALA A 18 1.15 16.49 -0.66
N GLN A 19 0.29 15.56 -0.23
CA GLN A 19 0.66 14.48 0.68
C GLN A 19 1.79 13.63 0.09
N PHE A 20 1.68 13.20 -1.17
CA PHE A 20 2.73 12.45 -1.84
C PHE A 20 4.07 13.18 -1.85
N VAL A 21 4.10 14.44 -2.29
CA VAL A 21 5.35 15.21 -2.38
C VAL A 21 5.96 15.42 -0.99
N LEU A 22 5.17 15.91 -0.04
CA LEU A 22 5.66 16.27 1.29
C LEU A 22 6.13 15.04 2.09
N VAL A 23 5.37 13.94 2.06
CA VAL A 23 5.77 12.68 2.71
C VAL A 23 7.04 12.13 2.06
N THR A 24 7.10 12.10 0.72
CA THR A 24 8.28 11.58 0.01
C THR A 24 9.54 12.40 0.35
N LEU A 25 9.44 13.73 0.40
CA LEU A 25 10.57 14.59 0.78
C LEU A 25 11.07 14.31 2.20
N LEU A 26 10.16 14.17 3.18
CA LEU A 26 10.51 13.79 4.55
C LEU A 26 11.22 12.43 4.58
N GLN A 27 10.69 11.45 3.87
CA GLN A 27 11.24 10.09 3.85
C GLN A 27 12.57 9.98 3.12
N ILE A 28 12.78 10.74 2.04
CA ILE A 28 14.09 10.86 1.38
C ILE A 28 15.11 11.43 2.37
N SER A 29 14.74 12.45 3.15
CA SER A 29 15.65 13.05 4.13
C SER A 29 16.05 12.08 5.26
N VAL A 30 15.20 11.12 5.59
CA VAL A 30 15.50 10.03 6.53
C VAL A 30 16.42 9.01 5.87
N LEU A 31 16.11 8.61 4.63
CA LEU A 31 16.89 7.63 3.89
C LEU A 31 18.33 8.09 3.62
N VAL A 32 18.53 9.32 3.16
CA VAL A 32 19.88 9.87 2.89
C VAL A 32 20.72 9.84 4.16
N ARG A 33 20.16 10.32 5.29
CA ARG A 33 20.86 10.29 6.57
C ARG A 33 21.18 8.89 7.05
N TYR A 34 20.31 7.92 6.74
CA TYR A 34 20.55 6.52 7.06
C TYR A 34 21.73 5.97 6.26
N LEU A 35 21.78 6.25 4.95
CA LEU A 35 22.88 5.82 4.09
C LEU A 35 24.23 6.43 4.51
N ASP A 36 24.24 7.68 4.99
CA ASP A 36 25.45 8.36 5.49
C ASP A 36 25.91 7.90 6.89
N TRP A 37 25.02 7.27 7.64
CA TRP A 37 25.24 6.85 9.03
C TRP A 37 25.74 5.40 9.14
N VAL A 38 25.33 4.57 8.19
CA VAL A 38 25.52 3.12 8.23
C VAL A 38 26.82 2.68 7.57
N ASN A 39 27.47 1.67 8.17
CA ASN A 39 28.62 1.01 7.57
C ASN A 39 28.19 -0.14 6.63
N PRO A 40 28.97 -0.45 5.58
CA PRO A 40 28.64 -1.51 4.63
C PRO A 40 28.37 -2.90 5.25
N ALA A 41 28.91 -3.17 6.43
CA ALA A 41 28.71 -4.43 7.15
C ALA A 41 27.24 -4.72 7.50
N VAL A 42 26.38 -3.69 7.65
CA VAL A 42 24.96 -3.93 7.99
C VAL A 42 24.18 -4.62 6.88
N TYR A 43 24.62 -4.50 5.62
CA TYR A 43 23.90 -5.05 4.45
C TYR A 43 24.00 -6.57 4.35
N GLN A 44 24.62 -7.23 5.33
CA GLN A 44 24.62 -8.68 5.47
C GLN A 44 23.44 -9.19 6.31
N VAL A 45 22.70 -8.29 6.98
CA VAL A 45 21.55 -8.64 7.82
C VAL A 45 20.24 -8.01 7.32
N PRO A 46 19.07 -8.67 7.48
CA PRO A 46 17.78 -8.11 7.08
C PRO A 46 17.43 -6.79 7.76
N LEU A 47 18.04 -6.52 8.92
CA LEU A 47 17.85 -5.29 9.69
C LEU A 47 18.17 -4.03 8.88
N SER A 48 19.08 -4.11 7.91
CA SER A 48 19.44 -3.00 7.03
C SER A 48 18.28 -2.49 6.17
N TYR A 49 17.31 -3.35 5.86
CA TYR A 49 16.19 -2.99 5.00
C TYR A 49 15.03 -2.29 5.72
N VAL A 50 15.03 -2.20 7.06
CA VAL A 50 13.92 -1.58 7.80
C VAL A 50 13.77 -0.09 7.45
N ILE A 51 14.84 0.69 7.51
CA ILE A 51 14.78 2.13 7.22
C ILE A 51 14.49 2.41 5.73
N PRO A 52 15.10 1.69 4.77
CA PRO A 52 14.65 1.73 3.37
C PRO A 52 13.16 1.42 3.20
N MET A 53 12.61 0.45 3.93
CA MET A 53 11.17 0.14 3.87
C MET A 53 10.29 1.25 4.44
N VAL A 54 10.73 1.92 5.51
CA VAL A 54 10.09 3.14 6.03
C VAL A 54 10.02 4.25 4.98
N PHE A 55 10.93 4.28 3.99
CA PHE A 55 10.81 5.16 2.82
C PHE A 55 9.87 4.61 1.73
N VAL A 56 10.08 3.35 1.32
CA VAL A 56 9.40 2.77 0.16
C VAL A 56 7.89 2.70 0.34
N ILE A 57 7.43 2.26 1.51
CA ILE A 57 6.01 1.99 1.78
C ILE A 57 5.16 3.26 1.71
N PRO A 58 5.44 4.34 2.47
CA PRO A 58 4.63 5.55 2.40
C PRO A 58 4.75 6.25 1.04
N THR A 59 5.93 6.20 0.40
CA THR A 59 6.13 6.78 -0.95
C THR A 59 5.26 6.08 -1.98
N PHE A 60 5.29 4.74 -2.02
CA PHE A 60 4.48 3.96 -2.95
C PHE A 60 2.99 4.08 -2.65
N GLY A 61 2.60 4.05 -1.36
CA GLY A 61 1.22 4.23 -0.93
C GLY A 61 0.64 5.59 -1.34
N CYS A 62 1.38 6.68 -1.14
CA CYS A 62 0.96 8.01 -1.55
C CYS A 62 0.96 8.20 -3.07
N LEU A 63 1.92 7.61 -3.80
CA LEU A 63 1.94 7.63 -5.26
C LEU A 63 0.70 6.94 -5.84
N PHE A 64 0.35 5.78 -5.28
CA PHE A 64 -0.86 5.06 -5.64
C PHE A 64 -2.10 5.88 -5.34
N GLN A 65 -2.18 6.51 -4.15
CA GLN A 65 -3.27 7.42 -3.79
C GLN A 65 -3.44 8.58 -4.78
N ALA A 66 -2.35 9.25 -5.17
CA ALA A 66 -2.39 10.34 -6.14
C ALA A 66 -2.88 9.85 -7.51
N THR A 67 -2.45 8.65 -7.94
CA THR A 67 -2.88 8.04 -9.21
C THR A 67 -4.38 7.70 -9.18
N VAL A 68 -4.86 7.10 -8.09
CA VAL A 68 -6.28 6.77 -7.90
C VAL A 68 -7.12 8.03 -7.73
N ALA A 69 -6.61 9.10 -7.12
CA ALA A 69 -7.30 10.38 -7.01
C ALA A 69 -7.55 11.00 -8.40
N LEU A 70 -6.53 10.97 -9.27
CA LEU A 70 -6.64 11.38 -10.67
C LEU A 70 -7.74 10.60 -11.40
N ASP A 71 -7.77 9.29 -11.21
CA ASP A 71 -8.77 8.40 -11.80
C ASP A 71 -10.17 8.66 -11.22
N THR A 72 -10.28 8.97 -9.93
CA THR A 72 -11.54 9.34 -9.26
C THR A 72 -12.13 10.61 -9.86
N CYS A 73 -11.32 11.64 -10.11
CA CYS A 73 -11.77 12.87 -10.76
C CYS A 73 -12.25 12.64 -12.20
N ARG A 74 -11.59 11.73 -12.94
CA ARG A 74 -11.95 11.40 -14.33
C ARG A 74 -13.22 10.56 -14.45
N ILE A 75 -13.37 9.53 -13.62
CA ILE A 75 -14.48 8.56 -13.70
C ILE A 75 -15.68 9.01 -12.87
N LYS A 76 -15.49 9.93 -11.92
CA LYS A 76 -16.49 10.41 -10.95
C LYS A 76 -17.12 9.27 -10.14
N ASN A 77 -16.27 8.30 -9.75
CA ASN A 77 -16.68 7.10 -9.02
C ASN A 77 -16.77 7.37 -7.51
N LYS A 78 -17.98 7.33 -6.97
CA LYS A 78 -18.26 7.58 -5.54
C LYS A 78 -17.64 6.54 -4.60
N ILE A 79 -17.63 5.27 -5.00
CA ILE A 79 -17.08 4.18 -4.19
C ILE A 79 -15.57 4.42 -4.01
N GLN A 80 -14.92 4.90 -5.07
CA GLN A 80 -13.49 5.15 -5.09
C GLN A 80 -13.07 6.26 -4.12
N ILE A 81 -13.87 7.34 -3.98
CA ILE A 81 -13.61 8.42 -3.00
C ILE A 81 -13.51 7.84 -1.57
N TRP A 82 -14.52 7.09 -1.15
CA TRP A 82 -14.56 6.52 0.19
C TRP A 82 -13.44 5.51 0.40
N ALA A 83 -13.17 4.70 -0.61
CA ALA A 83 -12.11 3.71 -0.54
C ALA A 83 -10.71 4.37 -0.42
N GLN A 84 -10.48 5.50 -1.09
CA GLN A 84 -9.27 6.30 -0.91
C GLN A 84 -9.12 6.83 0.52
N CYS A 85 -10.21 7.27 1.17
CA CYS A 85 -10.16 7.71 2.56
C CYS A 85 -9.75 6.56 3.49
N VAL A 86 -10.32 5.37 3.31
CA VAL A 86 -9.98 4.17 4.11
C VAL A 86 -8.50 3.80 3.95
N ILE A 87 -7.99 3.80 2.72
CA ILE A 87 -6.57 3.54 2.47
C ILE A 87 -5.70 4.62 3.12
N ASN A 88 -6.08 5.89 3.07
CA ASN A 88 -5.25 6.95 3.66
C ASN A 88 -5.17 6.82 5.19
N ILE A 89 -6.27 6.46 5.83
CA ILE A 89 -6.30 6.11 7.27
C ILE A 89 -5.37 4.91 7.53
N CYS A 90 -5.44 3.87 6.69
CA CYS A 90 -4.55 2.71 6.82
C CYS A 90 -3.07 3.10 6.71
N LEU A 91 -2.70 3.93 5.72
CA LEU A 91 -1.34 4.46 5.57
C LEU A 91 -0.93 5.35 6.75
N SER A 92 -1.86 6.09 7.35
CA SER A 92 -1.61 6.86 8.57
C SER A 92 -1.30 5.98 9.78
N VAL A 93 -2.01 4.85 9.93
CA VAL A 93 -1.71 3.85 10.97
C VAL A 93 -0.33 3.25 10.73
N THR A 94 -0.04 2.89 9.47
CA THR A 94 1.27 2.39 9.05
C THR A 94 2.40 3.36 9.39
N ALA A 95 2.22 4.68 9.15
CA ALA A 95 3.23 5.68 9.51
C ALA A 95 3.53 5.69 11.03
N GLY A 96 2.51 5.46 11.87
CA GLY A 96 2.69 5.29 13.32
C GLY A 96 3.50 4.03 13.67
N MET A 97 3.21 2.92 13.01
CA MET A 97 3.94 1.65 13.21
C MET A 97 5.41 1.79 12.78
N GLN A 98 5.67 2.46 11.66
CA GLN A 98 7.00 2.70 11.13
C GLN A 98 7.88 3.52 12.07
N TYR A 99 7.32 4.44 12.85
CA TYR A 99 8.08 5.16 13.88
C TYR A 99 8.66 4.21 14.94
N VAL A 100 7.83 3.30 15.45
CA VAL A 100 8.26 2.31 16.46
C VAL A 100 9.32 1.37 15.86
N GLN A 101 9.06 0.87 14.66
CA GLN A 101 9.96 -0.06 13.98
C GLN A 101 11.30 0.59 13.60
N ALA A 102 11.30 1.85 13.15
CA ALA A 102 12.51 2.60 12.87
C ALA A 102 13.33 2.84 14.14
N LYS A 103 12.67 3.13 15.26
CA LYS A 103 13.32 3.29 16.56
C LYS A 103 14.00 1.99 17.00
N GLU A 104 13.26 0.89 17.02
CA GLU A 104 13.80 -0.42 17.40
C GLU A 104 14.94 -0.87 16.47
N ALA A 105 14.81 -0.61 15.17
CA ALA A 105 15.87 -0.91 14.21
C ALA A 105 17.13 -0.11 14.49
N THR A 106 16.99 1.20 14.76
CA THR A 106 18.12 2.07 15.11
C THR A 106 18.84 1.58 16.36
N GLU A 107 18.10 1.23 17.42
CA GLU A 107 18.67 0.71 18.67
C GLU A 107 19.41 -0.62 18.47
N ARG A 108 18.90 -1.49 17.58
CA ARG A 108 19.54 -2.78 17.25
C ARG A 108 20.78 -2.59 16.37
N ILE A 109 20.76 -1.64 15.44
CA ILE A 109 21.92 -1.32 14.58
C ILE A 109 23.06 -0.75 15.42
N LEU A 110 22.79 0.18 16.34
CA LEU A 110 23.81 0.77 17.22
C LEU A 110 24.54 -0.27 18.09
N LYS A 111 23.82 -1.30 18.55
CA LYS A 111 24.40 -2.38 19.37
C LYS A 111 25.04 -3.50 18.52
N GLY A 112 24.71 -3.55 17.23
CA GLY A 112 25.08 -4.63 16.34
C GLY A 112 26.52 -4.51 15.83
N HIS A 113 27.19 -5.66 15.78
CA HIS A 113 28.55 -5.78 15.26
C HIS A 113 28.61 -6.99 14.33
N ASP A 114 29.49 -6.91 13.34
CA ASP A 114 29.80 -8.04 12.46
C ASP A 114 30.66 -9.10 13.20
N MET A 115 30.83 -10.27 12.59
CA MET A 115 31.74 -11.34 13.00
C MET A 115 33.18 -10.85 13.23
N SER A 116 33.62 -9.85 12.45
CA SER A 116 34.92 -9.18 12.62
C SER A 116 34.94 -8.06 13.66
N LYS A 117 33.88 -7.92 14.47
CA LYS A 117 33.66 -6.87 15.48
C LYS A 117 33.61 -5.44 14.94
N ASN A 118 33.39 -5.26 13.64
CA ASN A 118 33.13 -3.95 13.06
C ASN A 118 31.71 -3.49 13.42
N PRO A 119 31.50 -2.26 13.90
CA PRO A 119 30.17 -1.76 14.24
C PRO A 119 29.33 -1.56 12.98
N PHE A 120 28.02 -1.84 13.06
CA PHE A 120 27.11 -1.67 11.92
C PHE A 120 26.84 -0.21 11.56
N ALA A 121 27.05 0.72 12.49
CA ALA A 121 26.90 2.15 12.24
C ALA A 121 27.91 2.97 13.03
N ASP A 122 28.06 4.22 12.60
CA ASP A 122 28.86 5.21 13.29
C ASP A 122 28.16 5.68 14.58
N ASN A 123 28.75 5.37 15.73
CA ASN A 123 28.19 5.71 17.04
C ASN A 123 28.33 7.21 17.38
N ASP A 124 29.22 7.93 16.68
CA ASP A 124 29.50 9.34 16.96
C ASP A 124 28.46 10.26 16.31
N LYS A 125 27.74 9.76 15.29
CA LYS A 125 26.70 10.51 14.58
C LYS A 125 25.32 10.31 15.23
N PRO A 126 24.65 11.39 15.70
CA PRO A 126 23.34 11.29 16.34
C PRO A 126 22.20 11.16 15.30
N PHE A 127 22.14 10.03 14.58
CA PHE A 127 21.13 9.75 13.56
C PHE A 127 19.69 9.95 14.07
N TRP A 128 19.37 9.36 15.23
CA TRP A 128 18.01 9.38 15.77
C TRP A 128 17.51 10.79 16.10
N LYS A 129 18.40 11.69 16.55
CA LYS A 129 18.07 13.09 16.87
C LYS A 129 17.44 13.83 15.68
N TYR A 130 17.86 13.51 14.46
CA TYR A 130 17.36 14.13 13.24
C TYR A 130 16.24 13.33 12.56
N THR A 131 16.28 12.00 12.67
CA THR A 131 15.27 11.11 12.07
C THR A 131 13.94 11.13 12.83
N GLN A 132 13.98 11.18 14.17
CA GLN A 132 12.79 11.21 15.02
C GLN A 132 11.78 12.32 14.64
N PRO A 133 12.17 13.61 14.54
CA PRO A 133 11.22 14.66 14.18
C PRO A 133 10.65 14.51 12.76
N ALA A 134 11.42 13.98 11.80
CA ALA A 134 10.94 13.77 10.44
C ALA A 134 9.86 12.66 10.36
N LEU A 135 10.02 11.59 11.15
CA LEU A 135 9.01 10.52 11.26
C LEU A 135 7.75 11.01 11.98
N ILE A 136 7.89 11.79 13.06
CA ILE A 136 6.74 12.42 13.74
C ILE A 136 6.01 13.38 12.78
N ALA A 137 6.74 14.20 12.03
CA ALA A 137 6.15 15.08 11.02
C ALA A 137 5.38 14.30 9.96
N SER A 138 5.87 13.13 9.56
CA SER A 138 5.16 12.24 8.62
C SER A 138 3.83 11.74 9.20
N ILE A 139 3.78 11.33 10.47
CA ILE A 139 2.54 10.90 11.13
C ILE A 139 1.52 12.04 11.20
N VAL A 140 1.96 13.24 11.59
CA VAL A 140 1.11 14.43 11.65
C VAL A 140 0.56 14.78 10.27
N LEU A 141 1.40 14.68 9.24
CA LEU A 141 1.00 14.96 7.86
C LEU A 141 -0.03 13.94 7.34
N PHE A 142 0.19 12.64 7.54
CA PHE A 142 -0.77 11.60 7.16
C PHE A 142 -2.12 11.76 7.86
N SER A 143 -2.11 12.05 9.16
CA SER A 143 -3.34 12.25 9.93
C SER A 143 -4.09 13.51 9.51
N ALA A 144 -3.39 14.63 9.33
CA ALA A 144 -3.98 15.88 8.83
C ALA A 144 -4.59 15.70 7.43
N CYS A 145 -3.85 15.09 6.50
CA CYS A 145 -4.36 14.81 5.16
C CYS A 145 -5.51 13.80 5.16
N SER A 146 -5.54 12.83 6.09
CA SER A 146 -6.66 11.90 6.25
C SER A 146 -7.94 12.63 6.66
N ILE A 147 -7.87 13.54 7.64
CA ILE A 147 -9.01 14.36 8.07
C ILE A 147 -9.51 15.24 6.91
N LEU A 148 -8.58 15.92 6.22
CA LEU A 148 -8.92 16.76 5.06
C LEU A 148 -9.56 15.95 3.93
N MET A 149 -9.02 14.77 3.60
CA MET A 149 -9.60 13.90 2.58
C MET A 149 -11.00 13.43 2.94
N VAL A 150 -11.26 13.06 4.20
CA VAL A 150 -12.60 12.66 4.66
C VAL A 150 -13.58 13.83 4.56
N ALA A 151 -13.18 15.03 4.98
CA ALA A 151 -14.02 16.23 4.87
C ALA A 151 -14.38 16.54 3.41
N LEU A 152 -13.38 16.54 2.52
CA LEU A 152 -13.59 16.75 1.08
C LEU A 152 -14.43 15.62 0.45
N ALA A 153 -14.23 14.38 0.89
CA ALA A 153 -14.99 13.23 0.41
C ALA A 153 -16.49 13.35 0.72
N CYS A 154 -16.85 13.86 1.89
CA CYS A 154 -18.25 14.10 2.26
C CYS A 154 -18.93 15.06 1.28
N TRP A 155 -18.27 16.17 0.93
CA TRP A 155 -18.80 17.13 -0.05
C TRP A 155 -18.82 16.56 -1.47
N LEU A 156 -17.74 15.88 -1.87
CA LEU A 156 -17.60 15.35 -3.21
C LEU A 156 -18.59 14.19 -3.47
N HIS A 157 -18.93 13.43 -2.43
CA HIS A 157 -19.95 12.40 -2.48
C HIS A 157 -21.34 12.97 -2.82
N VAL A 158 -21.68 14.15 -2.30
CA VAL A 158 -22.95 14.84 -2.61
C VAL A 158 -22.93 15.31 -4.07
N GLU A 159 -21.86 15.96 -4.50
CA GLU A 159 -21.69 16.45 -5.88
C GLU A 159 -21.76 15.31 -6.91
N PHE A 160 -21.06 14.21 -6.66
CA PHE A 160 -21.10 13.04 -7.54
C PHE A 160 -22.48 12.36 -7.50
N SER A 161 -23.23 12.53 -6.41
CA SER A 161 -24.59 12.01 -6.30
C SER A 161 -25.59 12.75 -7.13
N TRP A 162 -25.43 14.07 -7.23
CA TRP A 162 -26.22 14.88 -8.13
C TRP A 162 -25.93 14.57 -9.60
N THR A 163 -24.65 14.49 -9.99
CA THR A 163 -24.27 14.20 -11.39
C THR A 163 -24.73 12.83 -11.88
N LEU A 164 -24.66 11.79 -11.03
CA LEU A 164 -25.20 10.46 -11.34
C LEU A 164 -26.73 10.46 -11.50
N TYR A 165 -27.45 11.31 -10.75
CA TYR A 165 -28.90 11.41 -10.85
C TYR A 165 -29.33 11.99 -12.20
N GLU A 166 -28.57 12.97 -12.72
CA GLU A 166 -28.89 13.66 -13.97
C GLU A 166 -28.63 12.82 -15.23
N HIS A 167 -27.64 11.92 -15.21
CA HIS A 167 -27.20 11.18 -16.40
C HIS A 167 -27.70 9.73 -16.49
N VAL A 168 -28.19 9.12 -15.40
CA VAL A 168 -28.57 7.69 -15.40
C VAL A 168 -30.09 7.54 -15.52
N SER A 169 -30.54 6.96 -16.64
CA SER A 169 -31.93 6.55 -16.85
C SER A 169 -32.46 5.65 -15.72
N PRO A 170 -33.77 5.68 -15.42
CA PRO A 170 -34.38 5.09 -14.22
C PRO A 170 -34.35 3.55 -14.10
N ASP A 171 -33.62 2.81 -14.94
CA ASP A 171 -33.52 1.36 -14.81
C ASP A 171 -32.60 0.96 -13.65
N VAL A 172 -33.25 0.55 -12.55
CA VAL A 172 -32.63 0.08 -11.32
C VAL A 172 -31.72 -1.13 -11.52
N LYS A 173 -32.00 -2.01 -12.50
CA LYS A 173 -31.21 -3.23 -12.73
C LYS A 173 -29.86 -2.91 -13.37
N MET A 174 -29.86 -2.05 -14.39
CA MET A 174 -28.64 -1.60 -15.06
C MET A 174 -27.74 -0.80 -14.11
N LYS A 175 -28.34 0.07 -13.29
CA LYS A 175 -27.63 0.82 -12.25
C LYS A 175 -26.96 -0.08 -11.21
N ALA A 176 -27.67 -1.11 -10.72
CA ALA A 176 -27.13 -2.06 -9.77
C ALA A 176 -25.97 -2.89 -10.35
N ARG A 177 -26.03 -3.26 -11.64
CA ARG A 177 -24.92 -3.94 -12.33
C ARG A 177 -23.69 -3.04 -12.47
N HIS A 178 -23.90 -1.79 -12.87
CA HIS A 178 -22.81 -0.81 -13.00
C HIS A 178 -22.11 -0.53 -11.65
N LEU A 179 -22.89 -0.38 -10.57
CA LEU A 179 -22.34 -0.17 -9.23
C LEU A 179 -21.48 -1.36 -8.77
N ARG A 180 -21.94 -2.60 -9.00
CA ARG A 180 -21.16 -3.81 -8.68
C ARG A 180 -19.86 -3.88 -9.48
N TYR A 181 -19.92 -3.54 -10.76
CA TYR A 181 -18.73 -3.46 -11.61
C TYR A 181 -17.72 -2.42 -11.11
N GLN A 182 -18.16 -1.21 -10.77
CA GLN A 182 -17.30 -0.18 -10.20
C GLN A 182 -16.71 -0.60 -8.84
N ALA A 183 -17.51 -1.22 -7.98
CA ALA A 183 -17.05 -1.75 -6.69
C ALA A 183 -15.96 -2.81 -6.89
N TYR A 184 -16.15 -3.72 -7.83
CA TYR A 184 -15.16 -4.75 -8.17
C TYR A 184 -13.83 -4.14 -8.62
N LEU A 185 -13.85 -3.18 -9.55
CA LEU A 185 -12.63 -2.52 -10.02
C LEU A 185 -11.91 -1.74 -8.91
N VAL A 186 -12.66 -1.11 -8.00
CA VAL A 186 -12.08 -0.41 -6.85
C VAL A 186 -11.42 -1.41 -5.90
N CYS A 187 -12.10 -2.50 -5.53
CA CYS A 187 -11.51 -3.55 -4.70
C CYS A 187 -10.23 -4.12 -5.33
N LEU A 188 -10.26 -4.41 -6.63
CA LEU A 188 -9.12 -4.92 -7.39
C LEU A 188 -7.89 -4.00 -7.31
N LYS A 189 -8.08 -2.70 -7.53
CA LYS A 189 -7.02 -1.67 -7.44
C LYS A 189 -6.40 -1.65 -6.04
N ILE A 190 -7.24 -1.64 -5.00
CA ILE A 190 -6.78 -1.50 -3.62
C ILE A 190 -6.12 -2.78 -3.11
N SER A 191 -6.67 -3.93 -3.49
CA SER A 191 -6.10 -5.25 -3.25
C SER A 191 -4.70 -5.36 -3.87
N LEU A 192 -4.50 -4.83 -5.08
CA LEU A 192 -3.19 -4.77 -5.72
C LEU A 192 -2.18 -3.96 -4.89
N LEU A 193 -2.57 -2.80 -4.35
CA LEU A 193 -1.71 -2.00 -3.47
C LEU A 193 -1.23 -2.82 -2.26
N PHE A 194 -2.16 -3.41 -1.50
CA PHE A 194 -1.80 -4.14 -0.28
C PHE A 194 -0.99 -5.41 -0.56
N VAL A 195 -1.25 -6.10 -1.66
CA VAL A 195 -0.43 -7.25 -2.11
C VAL A 195 0.99 -6.79 -2.43
N VAL A 196 1.14 -5.70 -3.19
CA VAL A 196 2.47 -5.19 -3.56
C VAL A 196 3.24 -4.76 -2.30
N LEU A 197 2.61 -4.00 -1.40
CA LEU A 197 3.23 -3.61 -0.14
C LEU A 197 3.64 -4.83 0.70
N PHE A 198 2.76 -5.82 0.83
CA PHE A 198 3.08 -7.07 1.53
C PHE A 198 4.28 -7.79 0.91
N VAL A 199 4.27 -8.01 -0.41
CA VAL A 199 5.30 -8.78 -1.13
C VAL A 199 6.66 -8.08 -1.05
N VAL A 200 6.70 -6.76 -1.21
CA VAL A 200 7.94 -5.97 -1.09
C VAL A 200 8.51 -6.12 0.32
N VAL A 201 7.71 -5.86 1.37
CA VAL A 201 8.18 -5.91 2.75
C VAL A 201 8.60 -7.32 3.17
N TYR A 202 7.78 -8.33 2.85
CA TYR A 202 8.07 -9.73 3.14
C TYR A 202 9.33 -10.22 2.42
N GLY A 203 9.47 -9.87 1.14
CA GLY A 203 10.59 -10.31 0.31
C GLY A 203 11.93 -9.81 0.83
N PHE A 204 12.06 -8.51 1.16
CA PHE A 204 13.33 -7.97 1.65
C PHE A 204 13.64 -8.29 3.11
N LEU A 205 12.63 -8.41 3.99
CA LEU A 205 12.90 -8.62 5.42
C LEU A 205 12.98 -10.08 5.84
N ASN A 206 12.30 -10.98 5.12
CA ASN A 206 12.22 -12.38 5.55
C ASN A 206 12.98 -13.33 4.64
N VAL A 207 13.13 -12.99 3.35
CA VAL A 207 13.56 -13.96 2.33
C VAL A 207 14.74 -13.44 1.51
N HIS A 208 15.23 -12.21 1.74
CA HIS A 208 16.25 -11.59 0.89
C HIS A 208 17.51 -12.44 0.67
N TYR A 209 17.97 -13.14 1.71
CA TYR A 209 19.18 -13.95 1.68
C TYR A 209 18.90 -15.43 1.38
N GLU A 210 17.66 -15.80 1.07
CA GLU A 210 17.26 -17.18 0.77
C GLU A 210 16.96 -17.32 -0.73
N GLU A 211 17.97 -17.73 -1.49
CA GLU A 211 17.80 -18.08 -2.90
C GLU A 211 17.37 -19.56 -3.03
N PRO A 212 16.38 -19.91 -3.87
CA PRO A 212 15.69 -19.08 -4.88
C PRO A 212 14.40 -18.40 -4.37
N GLU A 213 14.06 -18.51 -3.09
CA GLU A 213 12.79 -18.01 -2.56
C GLU A 213 12.62 -16.49 -2.80
N PHE A 214 13.70 -15.69 -2.70
CA PHE A 214 13.64 -14.24 -2.95
C PHE A 214 13.16 -13.90 -4.36
N GLY A 215 13.75 -14.55 -5.37
CA GLY A 215 13.41 -14.34 -6.78
C GLY A 215 11.96 -14.74 -7.07
N LEU A 216 11.50 -15.84 -6.49
CA LEU A 216 10.10 -16.27 -6.60
C LEU A 216 9.14 -15.28 -5.94
N THR A 217 9.47 -14.74 -4.77
CA THR A 217 8.65 -13.71 -4.11
C THR A 217 8.60 -12.43 -4.94
N MET A 218 9.74 -11.97 -5.49
CA MET A 218 9.75 -10.75 -6.32
C MET A 218 9.01 -10.92 -7.65
N ALA A 219 8.98 -12.13 -8.22
CA ALA A 219 8.19 -12.43 -9.41
C ALA A 219 6.67 -12.25 -9.19
N ILE A 220 6.18 -12.30 -7.95
CA ILE A 220 4.77 -12.06 -7.64
C ILE A 220 4.34 -10.63 -7.98
N LEU A 221 5.26 -9.65 -7.90
CA LEU A 221 4.95 -8.24 -8.18
C LEU A 221 4.45 -8.01 -9.62
N PRO A 222 5.20 -8.35 -10.69
CA PRO A 222 4.70 -8.20 -12.05
C PRO A 222 3.49 -9.12 -12.32
N ILE A 223 3.45 -10.33 -11.75
CA ILE A 223 2.32 -11.25 -11.90
C ILE A 223 1.04 -10.63 -11.34
N ALA A 224 1.09 -9.97 -10.17
CA ALA A 224 -0.07 -9.32 -9.56
C ALA A 224 -0.60 -8.16 -10.42
N VAL A 225 0.29 -7.36 -11.01
CA VAL A 225 -0.09 -6.26 -11.91
C VAL A 225 -0.75 -6.81 -13.19
N ILE A 226 -0.14 -7.83 -13.81
CA ILE A 226 -0.71 -8.49 -15.00
C ILE A 226 -2.06 -9.13 -14.66
N GLN A 227 -2.17 -9.78 -13.51
CA GLN A 227 -3.41 -10.40 -13.03
C GLN A 227 -4.53 -9.35 -12.86
N ALA A 228 -4.22 -8.18 -12.29
CA ALA A 228 -5.19 -7.09 -12.16
C ALA A 228 -5.59 -6.52 -13.54
N GLY A 229 -4.65 -6.32 -14.45
CA GLY A 229 -4.94 -5.87 -15.82
C GLY A 229 -5.83 -6.86 -16.59
N LEU A 230 -5.49 -8.15 -16.52
CA LEU A 230 -6.26 -9.23 -17.14
C LEU A 230 -7.66 -9.33 -16.54
N ALA A 231 -7.78 -9.20 -15.21
CA ALA A 231 -9.07 -9.19 -14.52
C ALA A 231 -9.96 -8.04 -15.02
N ALA A 232 -9.43 -6.81 -15.08
CA ALA A 232 -10.18 -5.67 -15.60
C ALA A 232 -10.62 -5.88 -17.06
N TYR A 233 -9.72 -6.39 -17.90
CA TYR A 233 -10.00 -6.67 -19.33
C TYR A 233 -11.04 -7.77 -19.55
N CYS A 234 -10.95 -8.88 -18.79
CA CYS A 234 -11.89 -9.98 -18.92
C CYS A 234 -13.30 -9.60 -18.47
N VAL A 235 -13.43 -8.75 -17.43
CA VAL A 235 -14.73 -8.26 -16.98
C VAL A 235 -15.34 -7.26 -17.97
N THR A 236 -14.53 -6.38 -18.60
CA THR A 236 -15.06 -5.43 -19.61
C THR A 236 -15.55 -6.10 -20.89
N ASN A 237 -14.87 -7.17 -21.32
CA ASN A 237 -15.15 -7.84 -22.60
C ASN A 237 -15.97 -9.13 -22.46
N GLU A 238 -16.48 -9.42 -21.25
CA GLU A 238 -17.24 -10.63 -20.93
C GLU A 238 -16.55 -11.95 -21.38
N HIS A 239 -15.21 -11.98 -21.37
CA HIS A 239 -14.44 -13.11 -21.89
C HIS A 239 -14.41 -14.29 -20.91
N LYS A 240 -15.42 -15.17 -20.99
CA LYS A 240 -15.67 -16.28 -20.05
C LYS A 240 -14.46 -17.19 -19.82
N LYS A 241 -13.70 -17.54 -20.87
CA LYS A 241 -12.50 -18.40 -20.75
C LYS A 241 -11.37 -17.72 -19.97
N GLY A 242 -11.20 -16.42 -20.15
CA GLY A 242 -10.20 -15.63 -19.43
C GLY A 242 -10.53 -15.48 -17.94
N MET A 243 -11.82 -15.45 -17.60
CA MET A 243 -12.27 -15.39 -16.21
C MET A 243 -11.79 -16.59 -15.39
N PHE A 244 -11.76 -17.78 -15.98
CA PHE A 244 -11.26 -18.98 -15.28
C PHE A 244 -9.78 -18.84 -14.89
N VAL A 245 -8.95 -18.30 -15.80
CA VAL A 245 -7.54 -18.02 -15.54
C VAL A 245 -7.37 -16.97 -14.44
N VAL A 246 -8.16 -15.89 -14.49
CA VAL A 246 -8.15 -14.83 -13.47
C VAL A 246 -8.52 -15.38 -12.10
N ILE A 247 -9.55 -16.22 -12.00
CA ILE A 247 -9.97 -16.85 -10.75
C ILE A 247 -8.86 -17.78 -10.21
N ALA A 248 -8.23 -18.59 -11.07
CA ALA A 248 -7.14 -19.46 -10.66
C ALA A 248 -5.95 -18.67 -10.09
N LEU A 249 -5.52 -17.60 -10.77
CA LEU A 249 -4.47 -16.71 -10.28
C LEU A 249 -4.86 -16.02 -8.96
N HIS A 250 -6.13 -15.62 -8.84
CA HIS A 250 -6.64 -15.01 -7.62
C HIS A 250 -6.58 -15.98 -6.43
N LEU A 251 -7.02 -17.23 -6.61
CA LEU A 251 -6.93 -18.28 -5.59
C LEU A 251 -5.48 -18.60 -5.23
N GLY A 252 -4.58 -18.64 -6.21
CA GLY A 252 -3.15 -18.83 -5.98
C GLY A 252 -2.55 -17.72 -5.09
N LEU A 253 -2.91 -16.47 -5.36
CA LEU A 253 -2.42 -15.33 -4.58
C LEU A 253 -3.03 -15.29 -3.16
N VAL A 254 -4.31 -15.66 -3.01
CA VAL A 254 -4.92 -15.85 -1.68
C VAL A 254 -4.21 -16.96 -0.91
N GLY A 255 -3.96 -18.11 -1.56
CA GLY A 255 -3.22 -19.22 -0.98
C GLY A 255 -1.82 -18.83 -0.53
N TYR A 256 -1.11 -18.03 -1.33
CA TYR A 256 0.20 -17.47 -0.99
C TYR A 256 0.13 -16.58 0.25
N LEU A 257 -0.79 -15.60 0.28
CA LEU A 257 -0.96 -14.70 1.43
C LEU A 257 -1.28 -15.48 2.72
N VAL A 258 -2.21 -16.44 2.65
CA VAL A 258 -2.57 -17.28 3.80
C VAL A 258 -1.37 -18.11 4.27
N SER A 259 -0.64 -18.75 3.34
CA SER A 259 0.56 -19.53 3.67
C SER A 259 1.64 -18.68 4.35
N ARG A 260 1.89 -17.46 3.87
CA ARG A 260 2.87 -16.57 4.52
C ARG A 260 2.37 -16.02 5.85
N LEU A 261 1.06 -15.78 5.99
CA LEU A 261 0.45 -15.36 7.25
C LEU A 261 0.55 -16.45 8.33
N THR A 262 0.35 -17.72 7.98
CA THR A 262 0.51 -18.84 8.92
C THR A 262 1.97 -19.01 9.36
N ILE A 263 2.93 -18.82 8.45
CA ILE A 263 4.36 -18.81 8.80
C ILE A 263 4.67 -17.66 9.77
N LEU A 264 4.09 -16.49 9.53
CA LEU A 264 4.30 -15.29 10.34
C LEU A 264 3.71 -15.43 11.76
N PHE A 265 2.58 -16.14 11.92
CA PHE A 265 1.99 -16.44 13.23
C PHE A 265 2.51 -17.74 13.87
N GLY A 266 3.30 -18.54 13.15
CA GLY A 266 3.85 -19.80 13.65
C GLY A 266 4.87 -19.63 14.78
N LYS A 267 5.45 -20.74 15.23
CA LYS A 267 6.53 -20.76 16.26
C LYS A 267 7.94 -20.85 15.68
N GLY A 268 8.08 -20.83 14.34
CA GLY A 268 9.36 -20.97 13.65
C GLY A 268 10.23 -19.70 13.68
N LEU A 269 11.47 -19.82 13.22
CA LEU A 269 12.44 -18.70 13.14
C LEU A 269 11.89 -17.50 12.33
N ARG A 270 11.10 -17.79 11.28
CA ARG A 270 10.40 -16.80 10.42
C ARG A 270 9.21 -16.09 11.10
N SER A 271 8.86 -16.40 12.35
CA SER A 271 7.83 -15.70 13.12
C SER A 271 8.37 -14.51 13.91
N ARG A 272 9.68 -14.49 14.18
CA ARG A 272 10.38 -13.41 14.89
C ARG A 272 11.00 -12.44 13.88
N THR A 273 10.15 -11.88 13.04
CA THR A 273 10.55 -11.01 11.93
C THR A 273 10.39 -9.54 12.26
N LEU A 274 11.20 -8.72 11.59
CA LEU A 274 11.09 -7.27 11.64
C LEU A 274 9.85 -6.81 10.88
N MET A 275 9.22 -5.72 11.34
CA MET A 275 8.02 -5.14 10.71
C MET A 275 6.82 -6.12 10.58
N LYS A 276 6.76 -7.13 11.46
CA LYS A 276 5.70 -8.16 11.45
C LYS A 276 4.29 -7.59 11.47
N GLU A 277 4.03 -6.62 12.34
CA GLU A 277 2.70 -6.03 12.50
C GLU A 277 2.20 -5.40 11.19
N GLU A 278 3.11 -4.76 10.46
CA GLU A 278 2.81 -4.08 9.19
C GLU A 278 2.57 -5.09 8.06
N MET A 279 3.37 -6.17 8.01
CA MET A 279 3.11 -7.30 7.11
C MET A 279 1.74 -7.93 7.37
N VAL A 280 1.37 -8.14 8.64
CA VAL A 280 0.06 -8.68 9.02
C VAL A 280 -1.05 -7.74 8.57
N LEU A 281 -0.91 -6.44 8.79
CA LEU A 281 -1.90 -5.44 8.36
C LEU A 281 -2.14 -5.52 6.85
N PHE A 282 -1.07 -5.53 6.03
CA PHE A 282 -1.19 -5.59 4.58
C PHE A 282 -1.79 -6.91 4.09
N ALA A 283 -1.36 -8.04 4.66
CA ALA A 283 -1.92 -9.34 4.31
C ALA A 283 -3.41 -9.43 4.69
N ALA A 284 -3.79 -8.96 5.88
CA ALA A 284 -5.17 -8.97 6.35
C ALA A 284 -6.08 -8.09 5.48
N MET A 285 -5.64 -6.87 5.14
CA MET A 285 -6.40 -5.97 4.26
C MET A 285 -6.49 -6.53 2.83
N GLY A 286 -5.41 -7.09 2.30
CA GLY A 286 -5.40 -7.77 1.00
C GLY A 286 -6.39 -8.94 0.96
N LEU A 287 -6.38 -9.80 1.97
CA LEU A 287 -7.31 -10.94 2.07
C LEU A 287 -8.77 -10.49 2.21
N PHE A 288 -9.04 -9.47 3.03
CA PHE A 288 -10.39 -8.93 3.21
C PHE A 288 -10.98 -8.39 1.90
N LEU A 289 -10.19 -7.63 1.13
CA LEU A 289 -10.62 -7.07 -0.16
C LEU A 289 -10.84 -8.18 -1.19
N ARG A 290 -9.96 -9.18 -1.23
CA ARG A 290 -10.09 -10.35 -2.11
C ARG A 290 -11.32 -11.20 -1.79
N ALA A 291 -11.65 -11.38 -0.52
CA ALA A 291 -12.89 -12.05 -0.12
C ALA A 291 -14.14 -11.31 -0.63
N LYS A 292 -14.12 -9.96 -0.64
CA LYS A 292 -15.21 -9.14 -1.19
C LYS A 292 -15.30 -9.23 -2.72
N GLU A 293 -14.18 -9.37 -3.42
CA GLU A 293 -14.15 -9.59 -4.87
C GLU A 293 -14.86 -10.91 -5.23
N SER A 294 -14.54 -12.01 -4.53
CA SER A 294 -15.14 -13.34 -4.79
C SER A 294 -16.66 -13.38 -4.56
N GLY A 295 -17.15 -12.67 -3.54
CA GLY A 295 -18.59 -12.56 -3.27
C GLY A 295 -19.34 -11.77 -4.35
N THR A 296 -18.66 -10.86 -5.04
CA THR A 296 -19.25 -10.04 -6.11
C THR A 296 -19.30 -10.79 -7.43
N THR A 297 -18.32 -11.66 -7.71
CA THR A 297 -18.28 -12.49 -8.93
C THR A 297 -19.27 -13.66 -8.91
N ALA A 298 -19.65 -14.17 -7.73
CA ALA A 298 -20.59 -15.28 -7.60
C ALA A 298 -22.07 -14.89 -7.79
N GLY A 299 -22.38 -13.58 -7.86
CA GLY A 299 -23.73 -13.04 -8.05
C GLY A 299 -24.00 -12.44 -9.43
N VAL A 300 -23.12 -12.70 -10.40
CA VAL A 300 -23.29 -12.36 -11.84
C VAL A 300 -23.53 -13.65 -12.61
#